data_AF-B2B3V1-F1
#
_entry.id   AF-B2B3V1-F1
#
_cell.length_a   1.000
_cell.length_b   1.000
_cell.length_c   1.000
_cell.angle_alpha   90.00
_cell.angle_beta   90.00
_cell.angle_gamma   90.00
#
_symmetry.space_group_name_H-M   'P 1'
#
loop_
_entity.id
_entity.type
_entity.pdbx_description
1 polymer ?
#
loop_
_entity_poly.entity_id
_entity_poly.type
_entity_poly.pdbx_seq_one_letter_code
_entity_poly.pdbx_strand_id
1 'polypeptide(L)'
;MASPQELSSAEEDNLLDLPSPEIFSETPTHQSNSPLTIADLNPGTPLLSVQLSAPQTTPLKTKFAITLKITYTGLLLNPDKTTTPTTRPITFRPWTLIAWHQTEPQREGFWLYRHRPINNNNNHDNPWEFTEMDDGTICTFAIYDDPDKEVPVSKGNHFTNSFISLRPGETWTWEKTLQQEYWSLLPDDAVPADRFRFCFKGAYVDWWDWGDLEEHKQAGTTVLLPCFEAARSIERETDKKMPALVVPGAEEGVEFVIVDGST
;
A
#
# COMPACT_ATOMS: atom_id res chain seq x y z
N MET A 1 -60.35 29.95 -43.42
CA MET A 1 -59.41 30.82 -44.16
C MET A 1 -58.75 31.76 -43.18
N ALA A 2 -57.53 31.45 -42.78
CA ALA A 2 -56.54 32.37 -42.23
C ALA A 2 -55.21 31.62 -42.28
N SER A 3 -54.31 32.06 -43.15
CA SER A 3 -52.91 31.66 -43.16
C SER A 3 -52.17 32.44 -42.08
N PRO A 4 -51.17 31.85 -41.42
CA PRO A 4 -50.01 32.62 -41.02
C PRO A 4 -48.71 31.96 -41.50
N GLN A 5 -48.06 32.67 -42.42
CA GLN A 5 -46.62 32.98 -42.50
C GLN A 5 -45.64 31.98 -41.88
N GLU A 6 -44.87 31.34 -42.78
CA GLU A 6 -43.56 30.78 -42.46
C GLU A 6 -42.59 31.90 -42.06
N LEU A 7 -42.03 31.80 -40.85
CA LEU A 7 -40.88 32.58 -40.43
C LEU A 7 -39.62 31.70 -40.45
N SER A 8 -38.78 32.01 -41.43
CA SER A 8 -37.31 31.94 -41.46
C SER A 8 -36.63 31.73 -40.09
N SER A 9 -35.91 30.62 -39.96
CA SER A 9 -34.85 30.42 -38.96
C SER A 9 -33.49 30.40 -39.66
N ALA A 10 -32.96 31.59 -39.92
CA ALA A 10 -31.54 31.81 -40.10
C ALA A 10 -31.01 32.33 -38.75
N GLU A 11 -30.18 31.53 -38.10
CA GLU A 11 -29.17 31.90 -37.08
C GLU A 11 -28.56 30.59 -36.57
N GLU A 12 -27.87 29.89 -37.48
CA GLU A 12 -26.64 29.19 -37.11
C GLU A 12 -25.64 30.27 -36.66
N ASP A 13 -24.75 29.92 -35.72
CA ASP A 13 -23.76 30.76 -35.04
C ASP A 13 -24.21 31.47 -33.76
N ASN A 14 -24.40 30.65 -32.71
CA ASN A 14 -24.03 31.06 -31.37
C ASN A 14 -23.46 29.88 -30.59
N LEU A 15 -22.33 29.37 -31.09
CA LEU A 15 -21.43 28.50 -30.34
C LEU A 15 -20.82 29.36 -29.23
N LEU A 16 -21.49 29.42 -28.08
CA LEU A 16 -20.91 29.96 -26.86
C LEU A 16 -19.67 29.11 -26.54
N ASP A 17 -18.53 29.76 -26.73
CA ASP A 17 -17.18 29.37 -26.42
C ASP A 17 -17.08 28.94 -24.95
N LEU A 18 -17.40 27.68 -24.67
CA LEU A 18 -17.08 27.07 -23.39
C LEU A 18 -15.57 26.85 -23.39
N PRO A 19 -14.82 27.42 -22.41
CA PRO A 19 -13.40 27.15 -22.33
C PRO A 19 -13.23 25.64 -22.23
N SER A 20 -12.50 25.07 -23.20
CA SER A 20 -12.04 23.70 -23.16
C SER A 20 -11.47 23.47 -21.76
N PRO A 21 -11.82 22.37 -21.06
CA PRO A 21 -11.15 22.08 -19.80
C PRO A 21 -9.68 22.02 -20.15
N GLU A 22 -8.90 22.96 -19.61
CA GLU A 22 -7.45 22.89 -19.63
C GLU A 22 -7.13 21.50 -19.09
N ILE A 23 -6.80 20.62 -20.02
CA ILE A 23 -6.18 19.35 -19.72
C ILE A 23 -4.96 19.79 -18.93
N PHE A 24 -5.01 19.61 -17.61
CA PHE A 24 -3.83 19.66 -16.76
C PHE A 24 -2.89 18.59 -17.29
N SER A 25 -2.15 18.96 -18.33
CA SER A 25 -1.07 18.21 -18.94
C SER A 25 0.15 18.38 -18.06
N GLU A 26 0.05 17.91 -16.82
CA GLU A 26 1.18 17.57 -15.99
C GLU A 26 0.79 16.33 -15.18
N THR A 27 0.60 15.21 -15.88
CA THR A 27 0.87 13.91 -15.26
C THR A 27 2.32 13.97 -14.79
N PRO A 28 2.63 13.87 -13.48
CA PRO A 28 4.00 13.85 -13.04
C PRO A 28 4.66 12.58 -13.59
N THR A 29 5.43 12.75 -14.64
CA THR A 29 6.22 11.70 -15.25
C THR A 29 7.35 11.36 -14.29
N HIS A 30 7.30 10.14 -13.75
CA HIS A 30 8.36 9.48 -12.97
C HIS A 30 8.59 10.03 -11.54
N GLN A 31 7.69 9.70 -10.61
CA GLN A 31 7.95 9.81 -9.17
C GLN A 31 9.06 8.82 -8.75
N SER A 32 9.98 9.25 -7.87
CA SER A 32 11.20 8.51 -7.43
C SER A 32 10.96 7.05 -7.02
N ASN A 33 11.76 6.11 -7.54
CA ASN A 33 11.81 4.67 -7.15
C ASN A 33 12.50 4.41 -5.79
N SER A 34 12.81 5.47 -5.05
CA SER A 34 13.56 5.37 -3.78
C SER A 34 12.62 4.99 -2.63
N PRO A 35 13.03 4.11 -1.71
CA PRO A 35 12.25 3.82 -0.50
C PRO A 35 12.01 5.08 0.34
N LEU A 36 10.87 5.13 1.05
CA LEU A 36 10.62 6.13 2.09
C LEU A 36 11.64 5.96 3.22
N THR A 37 12.20 7.08 3.66
CA THR A 37 13.25 7.13 4.68
C THR A 37 12.83 7.95 5.88
N ILE A 38 13.67 7.95 6.93
CA ILE A 38 13.47 8.81 8.12
C ILE A 38 13.38 10.30 7.75
N ALA A 39 14.03 10.73 6.67
CA ALA A 39 13.99 12.12 6.24
C ALA A 39 12.58 12.55 5.78
N ASP A 40 11.82 11.62 5.20
CA ASP A 40 10.47 11.84 4.66
C ASP A 40 9.38 11.88 5.76
N LEU A 41 9.75 11.59 7.01
CA LEU A 41 8.82 11.52 8.14
C LEU A 41 8.43 12.90 8.68
N ASN A 42 7.19 12.97 9.17
CA ASN A 42 6.64 14.16 9.80
C ASN A 42 7.12 14.28 11.26
N PRO A 43 7.49 15.48 11.73
CA PRO A 43 7.74 15.70 13.15
C PRO A 43 6.54 15.30 14.01
N GLY A 44 6.81 14.76 15.20
CA GLY A 44 5.81 14.30 16.16
C GLY A 44 5.31 12.87 15.94
N THR A 45 5.83 12.14 14.94
CA THR A 45 5.47 10.74 14.70
C THR A 45 6.38 9.76 15.42
N PRO A 46 5.86 8.62 15.86
CA PRO A 46 6.68 7.49 16.32
C PRO A 46 7.54 6.95 15.17
N LEU A 47 8.76 6.53 15.49
CA LEU A 47 9.68 5.91 14.55
C LEU A 47 9.50 4.39 14.53
N LEU A 48 9.32 3.87 13.33
CA LEU A 48 9.22 2.44 13.05
C LEU A 48 10.46 1.98 12.28
N SER A 49 10.84 0.72 12.45
CA SER A 49 11.86 0.06 11.63
C SER A 49 11.28 -1.17 10.95
N VAL A 50 11.78 -1.49 9.75
CA VAL A 50 11.27 -2.59 8.94
C VAL A 50 12.35 -3.61 8.63
N GLN A 51 11.99 -4.88 8.74
CA GLN A 51 12.81 -6.01 8.30
C GLN A 51 11.97 -6.92 7.38
N LEU A 52 12.61 -7.41 6.32
CA LEU A 52 12.06 -8.45 5.46
C LEU A 52 12.85 -9.74 5.64
N SER A 53 12.17 -10.88 5.60
CA SER A 53 12.83 -12.19 5.48
C SER A 53 12.07 -13.10 4.54
N ALA A 54 12.81 -13.90 3.77
CA ALA A 54 12.26 -14.88 2.85
C ALA A 54 13.15 -16.13 2.83
N PRO A 55 12.59 -17.32 2.53
CA PRO A 55 13.43 -18.45 2.15
C PRO A 55 14.26 -18.13 0.90
N GLN A 56 15.51 -18.60 0.84
CA GLN A 56 16.43 -18.28 -0.27
C GLN A 56 16.06 -18.95 -1.60
N THR A 57 15.26 -20.01 -1.55
CA THR A 57 14.85 -20.78 -2.73
C THR A 57 13.40 -21.21 -2.59
N THR A 58 12.72 -21.33 -3.73
CA THR A 58 11.36 -21.86 -3.77
C THR A 58 11.08 -22.63 -5.05
N PRO A 59 10.50 -23.84 -4.96
CA PRO A 59 9.95 -24.49 -6.12
C PRO A 59 8.74 -23.72 -6.67
N LEU A 60 8.54 -23.76 -7.99
CA LEU A 60 7.32 -23.22 -8.60
C LEU A 60 6.08 -23.89 -8.01
N LYS A 61 5.03 -23.08 -7.82
CA LYS A 61 3.70 -23.53 -7.35
C LYS A 61 3.73 -24.25 -6.01
N THR A 62 4.71 -23.92 -5.17
CA THR A 62 4.73 -24.36 -3.76
C THR A 62 4.44 -23.19 -2.86
N LYS A 63 3.93 -23.45 -1.65
CA LYS A 63 3.67 -22.38 -0.69
C LYS A 63 4.99 -21.64 -0.40
N PHE A 64 5.05 -20.38 -0.80
CA PHE A 64 6.17 -19.50 -0.52
C PHE A 64 5.66 -18.19 0.04
N ALA A 65 6.19 -17.79 1.19
CA ALA A 65 5.82 -16.55 1.83
C ALA A 65 7.05 -15.73 2.22
N ILE A 66 6.86 -14.41 2.20
CA ILE A 66 7.80 -13.42 2.68
C ILE A 66 7.24 -12.83 3.96
N THR A 67 8.10 -12.69 4.95
CA THR A 67 7.74 -12.11 6.24
C THR A 67 8.14 -10.64 6.26
N LEU A 68 7.16 -9.77 6.52
CA LEU A 68 7.34 -8.38 6.89
C LEU A 68 7.31 -8.26 8.41
N LYS A 69 8.30 -7.60 8.97
CA LYS A 69 8.40 -7.34 10.41
C LYS A 69 8.57 -5.85 10.65
N ILE A 70 7.65 -5.25 11.40
CA ILE A 70 7.66 -3.83 11.76
C ILE A 70 7.85 -3.73 13.27
N THR A 71 8.88 -2.99 13.69
CA THR A 71 9.19 -2.77 15.10
C THR A 71 9.00 -1.30 15.45
N TYR A 72 8.27 -1.03 16.53
CA TYR A 72 8.18 0.32 17.08
C TYR A 72 9.39 0.60 17.96
N THR A 73 10.23 1.57 17.58
CA THR A 73 11.52 1.81 18.23
C THR A 73 11.41 2.48 19.60
N GLY A 74 10.27 3.08 19.94
CA GLY A 74 10.14 3.93 21.13
C GLY A 74 10.76 5.31 20.99
N LEU A 75 11.03 5.76 19.76
CA LEU A 75 11.55 7.09 19.48
C LEU A 75 10.51 7.94 18.76
N LEU A 76 10.53 9.24 19.02
CA LEU A 76 9.76 10.28 18.32
C LEU A 76 10.69 11.10 17.46
N LEU A 77 10.25 11.46 16.26
CA LEU A 77 10.96 12.43 15.44
C LEU A 77 10.61 13.85 15.88
N ASN A 78 11.62 14.64 16.25
CA ASN A 78 11.45 16.04 16.62
C ASN A 78 11.48 16.95 15.37
N PRO A 79 10.98 18.20 15.45
CA PRO A 79 11.04 19.16 14.34
C PRO A 79 12.45 19.46 13.83
N ASP A 80 13.45 19.39 14.71
CA ASP A 80 14.87 19.56 14.38
C ASP A 80 15.53 18.28 13.83
N LYS A 81 14.73 17.26 13.50
CA LYS A 81 15.15 15.93 13.03
C LYS A 81 15.98 15.12 14.03
N THR A 82 16.05 15.57 15.29
CA THR A 82 16.57 14.74 16.39
C THR A 82 15.50 13.76 16.86
N THR A 83 15.89 12.81 17.72
CA THR A 83 14.97 11.81 18.25
C THR A 83 14.84 11.92 19.77
N THR A 84 13.62 11.82 20.29
CA THR A 84 13.37 11.72 21.74
C THR A 84 12.75 10.37 22.11
N PRO A 85 13.20 9.72 23.20
CA PRO A 85 12.56 8.51 23.69
C PRO A 85 11.13 8.75 24.18
N THR A 86 10.26 7.78 23.99
CA THR A 86 8.89 7.74 24.49
C THR A 86 8.56 6.34 24.99
N THR A 87 7.76 6.26 26.05
CA THR A 87 7.22 5.00 26.58
C THR A 87 5.79 4.73 26.10
N ARG A 88 5.19 5.68 25.37
CA ARG A 88 3.77 5.63 25.00
C ARG A 88 3.54 4.58 23.90
N PRO A 89 2.54 3.71 24.06
CA PRO A 89 2.11 2.81 22.99
C PRO A 89 1.47 3.58 21.84
N ILE A 90 1.49 2.95 20.68
CA ILE A 90 0.80 3.43 19.48
C ILE A 90 -0.21 2.37 19.06
N THR A 91 -1.33 2.81 18.48
CA THR A 91 -2.27 1.94 17.79
C THR A 91 -2.43 2.42 16.36
N PHE A 92 -2.36 1.50 15.40
CA PHE A 92 -2.48 1.84 13.99
C PHE A 92 -3.22 0.77 13.21
N ARG A 93 -3.74 1.16 12.05
CA ARG A 93 -4.39 0.24 11.13
C ARG A 93 -3.36 -0.27 10.10
N PRO A 94 -3.16 -1.60 9.97
CA PRO A 94 -2.14 -2.13 9.07
C PRO A 94 -2.60 -2.20 7.61
N TRP A 95 -3.82 -1.76 7.29
CA TRP A 95 -4.47 -1.99 5.99
C TRP A 95 -3.62 -1.52 4.80
N THR A 96 -3.14 -0.28 4.81
CA THR A 96 -2.30 0.26 3.73
C THR A 96 -0.95 -0.45 3.58
N LEU A 97 -0.51 -1.18 4.60
CA LEU A 97 0.75 -1.93 4.59
C LEU A 97 0.59 -3.30 3.89
N ILE A 98 -0.62 -3.86 3.89
CA ILE A 98 -0.90 -5.23 3.45
C ILE A 98 -1.89 -5.33 2.29
N ALA A 99 -2.55 -4.21 1.94
CA ALA A 99 -3.54 -4.18 0.88
C ALA A 99 -2.92 -4.51 -0.48
N TRP A 100 -3.73 -5.15 -1.32
CA TRP A 100 -3.36 -5.66 -2.65
C TRP A 100 -3.48 -4.61 -3.75
N HIS A 101 -4.13 -3.48 -3.45
CA HIS A 101 -4.58 -2.54 -4.47
C HIS A 101 -3.50 -1.52 -4.83
N GLN A 102 -3.06 -1.58 -6.09
CA GLN A 102 -2.23 -0.57 -6.75
C GLN A 102 -3.02 0.68 -7.19
N THR A 103 -4.28 0.83 -6.73
CA THR A 103 -5.17 1.92 -7.19
C THR A 103 -4.75 3.31 -6.71
N GLU A 104 -3.73 3.41 -5.86
CA GLU A 104 -3.08 4.68 -5.58
C GLU A 104 -1.63 4.64 -6.09
N PRO A 105 -1.33 5.31 -7.22
CA PRO A 105 -0.02 5.28 -7.84
C PRO A 105 0.94 6.25 -7.14
N GLN A 106 1.14 6.11 -5.82
CA GLN A 106 2.06 7.00 -5.10
C GLN A 106 2.76 6.24 -3.96
N ARG A 107 4.01 5.82 -4.21
CA ARG A 107 5.04 5.50 -3.18
C ARG A 107 4.64 4.58 -2.02
N GLU A 108 3.95 3.47 -2.27
CA GLU A 108 3.54 2.58 -1.17
C GLU A 108 3.74 1.09 -1.48
N GLY A 109 4.23 0.37 -0.47
CA GLY A 109 4.11 -1.08 -0.38
C GLY A 109 5.21 -1.89 -1.05
N PHE A 110 4.79 -3.01 -1.66
CA PHE A 110 5.65 -4.09 -2.09
C PHE A 110 6.01 -4.02 -3.56
N TRP A 111 7.28 -4.26 -3.86
CA TRP A 111 7.82 -4.24 -5.20
C TRP A 111 8.53 -5.56 -5.47
N LEU A 112 8.32 -6.11 -6.67
CA LEU A 112 8.99 -7.31 -7.14
C LEU A 112 9.88 -6.94 -8.31
N TYR A 113 11.11 -7.42 -8.27
CA TYR A 113 12.06 -7.34 -9.38
C TYR A 113 12.47 -8.74 -9.77
N ARG A 114 12.69 -8.98 -11.06
CA ARG A 114 13.18 -10.24 -11.61
C ARG A 114 14.55 -10.03 -12.22
N HIS A 115 15.39 -11.05 -12.15
CA HIS A 115 16.65 -11.15 -12.86
C HIS A 115 16.72 -12.53 -13.49
N ARG A 116 16.56 -12.58 -14.82
CA ARG A 116 16.64 -13.85 -15.57
C ARG A 116 18.10 -14.29 -15.73
N PRO A 117 18.39 -15.59 -15.65
CA PRO A 117 19.72 -16.12 -15.97
C PRO A 117 20.09 -15.80 -17.44
N ILE A 118 21.37 -15.54 -17.69
CA ILE A 118 21.87 -15.22 -19.03
C ILE A 118 21.67 -16.43 -19.94
N ASN A 119 20.87 -16.28 -21.00
CA ASN A 119 20.92 -17.21 -22.12
C ASN A 119 22.24 -16.96 -22.86
N ASN A 120 23.08 -18.00 -23.00
CA ASN A 120 24.47 -18.02 -23.47
C ASN A 120 24.83 -17.31 -24.81
N ASN A 121 23.95 -16.48 -25.38
CA ASN A 121 24.17 -15.83 -26.68
C ASN A 121 24.35 -14.31 -26.64
N ASN A 122 24.20 -13.62 -25.51
CA ASN A 122 24.57 -12.20 -25.39
C ASN A 122 25.21 -11.91 -24.03
N ASN A 123 26.49 -11.52 -24.07
CA ASN A 123 27.39 -11.33 -22.92
C ASN A 123 27.14 -9.98 -22.22
N HIS A 124 25.92 -9.76 -21.75
CA HIS A 124 25.58 -8.67 -20.85
C HIS A 124 24.88 -9.26 -19.62
N ASP A 125 25.36 -8.92 -18.42
CA ASP A 125 24.63 -9.16 -17.18
C ASP A 125 23.22 -8.59 -17.36
N ASN A 126 22.21 -9.45 -17.28
CA ASN A 126 20.84 -9.03 -17.51
C ASN A 126 20.42 -8.10 -16.35
N PRO A 127 19.91 -6.88 -16.59
CA PRO A 127 19.55 -5.99 -15.51
C PRO A 127 18.36 -6.55 -14.69
N TRP A 128 18.23 -6.10 -13.45
CA TRP A 128 17.01 -6.30 -12.68
C TRP A 128 15.85 -5.55 -13.36
N GLU A 129 14.79 -6.26 -13.70
CA GLU A 129 13.57 -5.70 -14.27
C GLU A 129 12.50 -5.59 -13.19
N PHE A 130 11.77 -4.47 -13.14
CA PHE A 130 10.57 -4.38 -12.33
C PHE A 130 9.52 -5.35 -12.89
N THR A 131 8.78 -5.99 -12.01
CA THR A 131 7.78 -6.98 -12.36
C THR A 131 6.53 -6.69 -11.55
N GLU A 132 5.42 -6.47 -12.25
CA GLU A 132 4.12 -6.40 -11.61
C GLU A 132 3.80 -7.77 -11.00
N MET A 133 3.43 -7.78 -9.73
CA MET A 133 2.85 -8.97 -9.11
C MET A 133 1.48 -9.17 -9.74
N ASP A 134 1.16 -10.40 -10.15
CA ASP A 134 -0.20 -10.72 -10.61
C ASP A 134 -1.20 -10.28 -9.53
N ASP A 135 -2.25 -9.57 -9.92
CA ASP A 135 -3.20 -8.96 -9.00
C ASP A 135 -4.12 -9.99 -8.35
N GLY A 136 -4.00 -11.27 -8.75
CA GLY A 136 -4.55 -12.41 -8.05
C GLY A 136 -6.03 -12.21 -7.73
N THR A 137 -6.81 -11.63 -8.64
CA THR A 137 -8.27 -11.73 -8.67
C THR A 137 -8.99 -11.54 -7.31
N ILE A 138 -8.61 -10.54 -6.51
CA ILE A 138 -9.37 -10.13 -5.32
C ILE A 138 -10.28 -8.90 -5.61
N CYS A 139 -10.46 -8.53 -6.87
CA CYS A 139 -11.16 -7.31 -7.27
C CYS A 139 -12.61 -7.49 -7.78
N THR A 140 -13.40 -8.46 -7.27
CA THR A 140 -14.75 -8.69 -7.86
C THR A 140 -15.94 -8.76 -6.90
N PHE A 141 -15.77 -8.47 -5.61
CA PHE A 141 -16.92 -8.42 -4.68
C PHE A 141 -16.98 -7.09 -3.91
N ALA A 142 -16.84 -5.98 -4.63
CA ALA A 142 -17.05 -4.68 -4.03
C ALA A 142 -18.55 -4.37 -3.96
N ILE A 143 -19.12 -4.57 -2.78
CA ILE A 143 -20.44 -4.04 -2.43
C ILE A 143 -20.21 -2.54 -2.16
N TYR A 144 -20.59 -1.68 -3.11
CA TYR A 144 -20.43 -0.22 -2.99
C TYR A 144 -21.68 0.48 -2.47
N ASP A 145 -22.81 -0.23 -2.37
CA ASP A 145 -24.12 0.37 -2.11
C ASP A 145 -24.43 0.54 -0.61
N ASP A 146 -23.67 -0.13 0.26
CA ASP A 146 -23.83 -0.01 1.70
C ASP A 146 -23.15 1.28 2.21
N PRO A 147 -23.66 1.90 3.29
CA PRO A 147 -23.04 3.09 3.86
C PRO A 147 -21.73 2.78 4.58
N ASP A 148 -20.88 3.79 4.70
CA ASP A 148 -19.68 3.76 5.54
C ASP A 148 -20.01 3.35 6.98
N LYS A 149 -19.06 2.67 7.64
CA LYS A 149 -19.24 2.04 8.94
C LYS A 149 -18.27 2.62 9.96
N GLU A 150 -18.80 2.91 11.15
CA GLU A 150 -17.98 3.17 12.32
C GLU A 150 -17.48 1.84 12.91
N VAL A 151 -16.16 1.66 12.88
CA VAL A 151 -15.51 0.48 13.42
C VAL A 151 -14.79 0.85 14.72
N PRO A 152 -15.13 0.22 15.85
CA PRO A 152 -14.39 0.43 17.10
C PRO A 152 -12.95 -0.07 16.97
N VAL A 153 -11.97 0.76 17.33
CA VAL A 153 -10.54 0.41 17.28
C VAL A 153 -10.24 -0.87 18.07
N SER A 154 -10.94 -1.05 19.19
CA SER A 154 -10.79 -2.20 20.08
C SER A 154 -11.37 -3.52 19.55
N LYS A 155 -12.15 -3.49 18.46
CA LYS A 155 -12.76 -4.68 17.88
C LYS A 155 -12.10 -4.97 16.55
N GLY A 156 -11.38 -6.08 16.50
CA GLY A 156 -10.99 -6.69 15.23
C GLY A 156 -12.21 -7.05 14.41
N ASN A 157 -12.17 -6.84 13.09
CA ASN A 157 -13.15 -7.38 12.16
C ASN A 157 -12.53 -8.56 11.37
N HIS A 158 -13.38 -9.35 10.73
CA HIS A 158 -13.00 -10.57 10.02
C HIS A 158 -12.25 -10.33 8.69
N PHE A 159 -12.28 -9.11 8.15
CA PHE A 159 -11.78 -8.80 6.80
C PHE A 159 -10.53 -7.93 6.77
N THR A 160 -10.28 -7.10 7.79
CA THR A 160 -9.27 -6.03 7.69
C THR A 160 -8.06 -6.22 8.59
N ASN A 161 -7.89 -7.36 9.26
CA ASN A 161 -6.84 -7.60 10.25
C ASN A 161 -6.73 -6.43 11.25
N SER A 162 -7.44 -6.59 12.37
CA SER A 162 -7.50 -5.75 13.57
C SER A 162 -6.41 -4.68 13.70
N PHE A 163 -6.81 -3.50 14.14
CA PHE A 163 -5.90 -2.48 14.64
C PHE A 163 -4.82 -3.09 15.54
N ILE A 164 -3.58 -2.63 15.34
CA ILE A 164 -2.41 -3.18 15.99
C ILE A 164 -1.91 -2.16 16.99
N SER A 165 -1.78 -2.57 18.26
CA SER A 165 -1.06 -1.79 19.25
C SER A 165 0.36 -2.31 19.43
N LEU A 166 1.33 -1.39 19.48
CA LEU A 166 2.71 -1.69 19.83
C LEU A 166 3.18 -0.77 20.95
N ARG A 167 3.80 -1.36 21.95
CA ARG A 167 4.66 -0.64 22.91
C ARG A 167 6.06 -0.47 22.32
N PRO A 168 6.86 0.47 22.84
CA PRO A 168 8.28 0.58 22.49
C PRO A 168 9.01 -0.76 22.60
N GLY A 169 9.68 -1.15 21.50
CA GLY A 169 10.39 -2.42 21.34
C GLY A 169 9.52 -3.58 20.83
N GLU A 170 8.19 -3.45 20.84
CA GLU A 170 7.31 -4.48 20.31
C GLU A 170 7.29 -4.48 18.79
N THR A 171 6.89 -5.63 18.25
CA THR A 171 6.92 -5.92 16.83
C THR A 171 5.59 -6.49 16.37
N TRP A 172 5.16 -6.04 15.19
CA TRP A 172 4.12 -6.67 14.41
C TRP A 172 4.72 -7.39 13.20
N THR A 173 4.23 -8.60 12.94
CA THR A 173 4.71 -9.46 11.85
C THR A 173 3.54 -9.82 10.94
N TRP A 174 3.79 -9.79 9.64
CA TRP A 174 2.84 -10.20 8.62
C TRP A 174 3.52 -11.06 7.55
N GLU A 175 2.82 -12.04 7.03
CA GLU A 175 3.33 -12.92 5.97
C GLU A 175 2.58 -12.67 4.66
N LYS A 176 3.33 -12.31 3.61
CA LYS A 176 2.81 -12.29 2.23
C LYS A 176 3.07 -13.63 1.58
N THR A 177 2.04 -14.40 1.31
CA THR A 177 2.20 -15.56 0.43
C THR A 177 2.30 -15.06 -1.02
N LEU A 178 3.39 -15.40 -1.72
CA LEU A 178 3.60 -15.05 -3.12
C LEU A 178 3.14 -16.14 -4.08
N GLN A 179 3.12 -17.39 -3.66
CA GLN A 179 2.61 -18.49 -4.48
C GLN A 179 2.15 -19.65 -3.60
N GLN A 180 1.25 -20.46 -4.15
CA GLN A 180 0.75 -21.72 -3.63
C GLN A 180 0.50 -22.68 -4.82
N GLU A 181 -0.09 -23.85 -4.55
CA GLU A 181 -0.35 -24.89 -5.57
C GLU A 181 -1.21 -24.40 -6.75
N TYR A 182 -2.21 -23.56 -6.48
CA TYR A 182 -3.24 -23.17 -7.45
C TYR A 182 -3.17 -21.70 -7.91
N TRP A 183 -2.28 -20.89 -7.33
CA TRP A 183 -2.13 -19.48 -7.68
C TRP A 183 -0.71 -18.97 -7.38
N SER A 184 -0.26 -17.97 -8.13
CA SER A 184 1.06 -17.35 -8.00
C SER A 184 0.97 -15.86 -8.33
N LEU A 185 1.63 -15.01 -7.54
CA LEU A 185 1.88 -13.60 -7.85
C LEU A 185 3.19 -13.42 -8.62
N LEU A 186 4.00 -14.47 -8.74
CA LEU A 186 5.16 -14.48 -9.61
C LEU A 186 4.69 -14.60 -11.06
N PRO A 187 5.41 -14.02 -12.04
CA PRO A 187 5.07 -14.14 -13.45
C PRO A 187 4.84 -15.59 -13.89
N ASP A 188 3.84 -15.78 -14.75
CA ASP A 188 3.51 -17.11 -15.30
C ASP A 188 4.67 -17.74 -16.10
N ASP A 189 5.57 -16.92 -16.64
CA ASP A 189 6.76 -17.35 -17.36
C ASP A 189 7.99 -17.52 -16.43
N ALA A 190 7.81 -17.55 -15.11
CA ALA A 190 8.88 -17.84 -14.16
C ALA A 190 9.41 -19.27 -14.37
N VAL A 191 10.73 -19.39 -14.48
CA VAL A 191 11.44 -20.64 -14.73
C VAL A 191 12.49 -20.90 -13.66
N PRO A 192 12.92 -22.17 -13.48
CA PRO A 192 14.08 -22.47 -12.64
C PRO A 192 15.29 -21.59 -12.98
N ALA A 193 16.04 -21.23 -11.94
CA ALA A 193 17.16 -20.27 -11.94
C ALA A 193 16.79 -18.78 -12.11
N ASP A 194 15.52 -18.43 -12.31
CA ASP A 194 15.09 -17.04 -12.13
C ASP A 194 15.35 -16.58 -10.70
N ARG A 195 15.89 -15.36 -10.59
CA ARG A 195 16.09 -14.69 -9.30
C ARG A 195 15.08 -13.58 -9.16
N PHE A 196 14.52 -13.48 -7.97
CA PHE A 196 13.58 -12.43 -7.62
C PHE A 196 14.13 -11.64 -6.45
N ARG A 197 13.90 -10.32 -6.46
CA ARG A 197 14.16 -9.43 -5.34
C ARG A 197 12.85 -8.77 -4.95
N PHE A 198 12.46 -8.99 -3.70
CA PHE A 198 11.25 -8.45 -3.12
C PHE A 198 11.61 -7.31 -2.16
N CYS A 199 11.01 -6.14 -2.38
CA CYS A 199 11.29 -4.93 -1.62
C CYS A 199 10.01 -4.40 -0.99
N PHE A 200 10.15 -3.77 0.18
CA PHE A 200 9.12 -2.93 0.77
C PHE A 200 9.62 -1.49 0.74
N LYS A 201 8.94 -0.62 -0.03
CA LYS A 201 9.38 0.76 -0.25
C LYS A 201 8.87 1.74 0.80
N GLY A 202 8.16 1.25 1.81
CA GLY A 202 7.51 2.06 2.83
C GLY A 202 6.05 2.30 2.51
N ALA A 203 5.29 2.81 3.47
CA ALA A 203 3.92 3.22 3.23
C ALA A 203 3.43 4.25 4.27
N TYR A 204 2.47 5.07 3.86
CA TYR A 204 1.70 5.90 4.78
C TYR A 204 0.60 5.04 5.43
N VAL A 205 0.48 5.17 6.74
CA VAL A 205 -0.60 4.56 7.51
C VAL A 205 -1.82 5.45 7.39
N ASP A 206 -2.96 4.88 7.01
CA ASP A 206 -4.22 5.63 6.85
C ASP A 206 -4.79 6.12 8.18
N TRP A 207 -4.64 5.33 9.25
CA TRP A 207 -5.08 5.70 10.58
C TRP A 207 -4.12 5.23 11.68
N TRP A 208 -3.81 6.14 12.62
CA TRP A 208 -3.09 5.82 13.85
C TRP A 208 -3.40 6.83 14.96
N ASP A 209 -3.19 6.42 16.21
CA ASP A 209 -3.20 7.31 17.37
C ASP A 209 -2.31 6.77 18.50
N TRP A 210 -2.13 7.57 19.54
CA TRP A 210 -1.48 7.19 20.78
C TRP A 210 -2.43 6.40 21.68
N GLY A 211 -1.87 5.39 22.34
CA GLY A 211 -2.60 4.53 23.26
C GLY A 211 -2.57 3.08 22.80
N ASP A 212 -2.84 2.16 23.72
CA ASP A 212 -3.09 0.76 23.39
C ASP A 212 -4.59 0.48 23.15
N LEU A 213 -4.89 -0.74 22.67
CA LEU A 213 -6.27 -1.14 22.36
C LEU A 213 -7.23 -0.99 23.55
N GLU A 214 -6.77 -1.20 24.79
CA GLU A 214 -7.64 -1.08 25.97
C GLU A 214 -7.91 0.39 26.32
N GLU A 215 -6.93 1.29 26.15
CA GLU A 215 -7.14 2.73 26.24
C GLU A 215 -8.17 3.20 25.20
N HIS A 216 -8.04 2.79 23.94
CA HIS A 216 -8.99 3.13 22.87
C HIS A 216 -10.39 2.55 23.10
N LYS A 217 -10.48 1.35 23.69
CA LYS A 217 -11.75 0.73 24.09
C LYS A 217 -12.46 1.54 25.17
N GLN A 218 -11.74 2.00 26.17
CA GLN A 218 -12.28 2.82 27.25
C GLN A 218 -12.72 4.19 26.76
N ALA A 219 -11.96 4.78 25.83
CA ALA A 219 -12.28 6.04 25.19
C ALA A 219 -13.44 5.94 24.18
N GLY A 220 -13.80 4.73 23.74
CA GLY A 220 -14.80 4.53 22.70
C GLY A 220 -14.35 5.01 21.32
N THR A 221 -13.04 4.91 21.02
CA THR A 221 -12.49 5.37 19.74
C THR A 221 -13.05 4.55 18.58
N THR A 222 -13.64 5.24 17.60
CA THR A 222 -14.12 4.66 16.34
C THR A 222 -13.39 5.28 15.14
N VAL A 223 -13.23 4.48 14.10
CA VAL A 223 -12.70 4.89 12.80
C VAL A 223 -13.78 4.68 11.75
N LEU A 224 -13.99 5.69 10.91
CA LEU A 224 -14.93 5.59 9.80
C LEU A 224 -14.24 4.86 8.64
N LEU A 225 -14.79 3.71 8.26
CA LEU A 225 -14.32 2.93 7.13
C LEU A 225 -15.40 2.87 6.05
N PRO A 226 -15.03 2.75 4.77
CA PRO A 226 -16.02 2.44 3.75
C PRO A 226 -16.72 1.12 4.03
N CYS A 227 -17.90 0.92 3.46
CA CYS A 227 -18.77 -0.22 3.75
C CYS A 227 -18.13 -1.60 3.58
N PHE A 228 -17.25 -1.75 2.59
CA PHE A 228 -16.47 -2.96 2.33
C PHE A 228 -15.29 -3.13 3.30
N GLU A 229 -15.02 -2.11 4.12
CA GLU A 229 -13.97 -2.01 5.13
C GLU A 229 -12.54 -2.26 4.58
N ALA A 230 -12.39 -2.51 3.28
CA ALA A 230 -11.14 -2.81 2.59
C ALA A 230 -10.69 -1.65 1.68
N ALA A 231 -10.69 -0.45 2.25
CA ALA A 231 -9.99 0.72 1.70
C ALA A 231 -9.49 1.60 2.84
N ARG A 232 -8.81 2.71 2.51
CA ARG A 232 -8.33 3.70 3.48
C ARG A 232 -9.48 4.23 4.35
N SER A 233 -9.16 4.55 5.60
CA SER A 233 -10.11 5.23 6.49
C SER A 233 -10.53 6.59 5.95
N ILE A 234 -11.75 6.98 6.28
CA ILE A 234 -12.34 8.25 5.88
C ILE A 234 -12.14 9.24 7.04
N GLU A 235 -11.48 10.37 6.77
CA GLU A 235 -11.30 11.45 7.75
C GLU A 235 -12.63 12.17 7.97
N ARG A 236 -13.08 12.26 9.22
CA ARG A 236 -14.22 13.08 9.62
C ARG A 236 -13.77 14.49 9.96
N GLU A 237 -14.66 15.47 9.82
CA GLU A 237 -14.38 16.85 10.24
C GLU A 237 -14.03 16.96 11.73
N THR A 238 -14.58 16.07 12.56
CA THR A 238 -14.35 16.01 14.00
C THR A 238 -13.06 15.27 14.38
N ASP A 239 -12.39 14.62 13.43
CA ASP A 239 -11.20 13.84 13.73
C ASP A 239 -10.02 14.74 14.07
N LYS A 240 -9.24 14.28 15.04
CA LYS A 240 -7.99 14.94 15.39
C LYS A 240 -6.99 14.74 14.27
N LYS A 241 -6.50 15.85 13.71
CA LYS A 241 -5.42 15.81 12.71
C LYS A 241 -4.11 15.42 13.38
N MET A 242 -3.71 14.16 13.15
CA MET A 242 -2.41 13.65 13.54
C MET A 242 -1.44 13.79 12.36
N PRO A 243 -0.13 14.04 12.62
CA PRO A 243 0.87 13.93 11.58
C PRO A 243 0.82 12.53 10.95
N ALA A 244 1.01 12.41 9.65
CA ALA A 244 0.91 11.10 8.99
C ALA A 244 2.01 10.17 9.50
N LEU A 245 1.62 9.01 10.06
CA LEU A 245 2.55 7.95 10.43
C LEU A 245 3.02 7.26 9.16
N VAL A 246 4.33 7.08 9.07
CA VAL A 246 4.97 6.43 7.93
C VAL A 246 5.73 5.23 8.45
N VAL A 247 5.51 4.10 7.78
CA VAL A 247 6.39 2.95 7.89
C VAL A 247 7.48 3.14 6.84
N PRO A 248 8.77 3.24 7.22
CA PRO A 248 9.84 3.42 6.25
C PRO A 248 9.99 2.17 5.38
N GLY A 249 10.67 2.31 4.24
CA GLY A 249 11.09 1.16 3.46
C GLY A 249 12.03 0.25 4.26
N ALA A 250 12.04 -1.03 3.88
CA ALA A 250 13.10 -1.92 4.34
C ALA A 250 14.44 -1.42 3.78
N GLU A 251 15.49 -1.45 4.60
CA GLU A 251 16.85 -1.06 4.19
C GLU A 251 17.33 -1.87 2.99
N GLU A 252 17.02 -3.17 3.00
CA GLU A 252 17.34 -4.10 1.93
C GLU A 252 16.10 -4.91 1.51
N GLY A 253 16.04 -5.25 0.23
CA GLY A 253 15.11 -6.25 -0.27
C GLY A 253 15.62 -7.67 0.03
N VAL A 254 14.72 -8.64 0.00
CA VAL A 254 15.07 -10.05 0.12
C VAL A 254 15.11 -10.71 -1.25
N GLU A 255 16.11 -11.55 -1.46
CA GLU A 255 16.29 -12.28 -2.72
C GLU A 255 15.96 -13.76 -2.56
N PHE A 256 15.35 -14.33 -3.59
CA PHE A 256 15.09 -15.76 -3.67
C PHE A 256 15.21 -16.27 -5.11
N VAL A 257 15.50 -17.57 -5.24
CA VAL A 257 15.70 -18.23 -6.53
C VAL A 257 14.64 -19.30 -6.75
N ILE A 258 14.10 -19.37 -7.97
CA ILE A 258 13.23 -20.46 -8.38
C ILE A 258 14.06 -21.71 -8.62
N VAL A 259 13.65 -22.82 -8.02
CA VAL A 259 14.30 -24.13 -8.19
C VAL A 259 13.33 -25.14 -8.79
N ASP A 260 13.87 -26.21 -9.35
CA ASP A 260 13.04 -27.34 -9.77
C ASP A 260 12.31 -27.95 -8.56
N GLY A 261 11.01 -28.18 -8.72
CA GLY A 261 10.25 -29.01 -7.77
C GLY A 261 10.70 -30.45 -7.93
N SER A 262 11.64 -30.89 -7.09
CA SER A 262 11.96 -32.32 -7.01
C SER A 262 10.73 -33.05 -6.46
N THR A 263 10.11 -33.90 -7.29
CA THR A 263 9.09 -34.89 -6.90
C THR A 263 9.64 -35.91 -5.92
#